data_AF-A0A8H4V0J1-F1
#
_entry.id   AF-A0A8H4V0J1-F1
#
_cell.length_a   1.000
_cell.length_b   1.000
_cell.length_c   1.000
_cell.angle_alpha   90.00
_cell.angle_beta   90.00
_cell.angle_gamma   90.00
#
_symmetry.space_group_name_H-M   'P 1'
#
loop_
_entity.id
_entity.type
_entity.pdbx_description
1 polymer ?
#
loop_
_entity_poly.entity_id
_entity_poly.type
_entity_poly.pdbx_seq_one_letter_code
_entity_poly.pdbx_strand_id
1 'polypeptide(L)'
;MLGSIFFNPSPATQRLLKSLLETECFNVLPPTPYLPQLLSFYVEEIHPLLPLIDIKSFEENIDRNSKILLSQAMCLLASLNPQCKSLLYLPGEKAPLAPRVFGRHIFSAMHCAIEFGAITNRVILIQALGSLSLFTEGPEGPEISSQLCAKMIQLVQTLGLHIQRGPSQEEEYETTCLCCVWALDRLNAAIHGRPVIMHERDIGLDLDKCFEIQKPAFRLLLSVLSQLDQVIDLYRPHSTSKGAAIESNFPQFDDIVVSAQCTNLNTRLLSTVEVLYYAVAILSCRSKDKPSNNQVRQTYAGSKIKSILEQDFQSQDHQLIF
;
A
#
# COMPACT_ATOMS: atom_id res chain seq x y z
N MET A 1 0.17 16.10 -22.28
CA MET A 1 1.31 15.24 -22.66
C MET A 1 2.63 16.04 -22.70
N LEU A 2 2.82 17.03 -21.81
CA LEU A 2 3.96 17.98 -21.81
C LEU A 2 5.03 17.66 -20.75
N GLY A 3 4.91 16.54 -20.03
CA GLY A 3 5.80 16.20 -18.91
C GLY A 3 6.75 15.02 -19.15
N SER A 4 6.71 14.41 -20.35
CA SER A 4 7.64 13.32 -20.67
C SER A 4 8.90 13.91 -21.29
N ILE A 5 10.08 13.46 -20.85
CA ILE A 5 11.35 13.83 -21.50
C ILE A 5 11.43 13.32 -22.96
N PHE A 6 10.48 12.48 -23.38
CA PHE A 6 10.26 12.08 -24.77
C PHE A 6 9.51 13.12 -25.61
N PHE A 7 9.11 14.26 -25.03
CA PHE A 7 8.49 15.36 -25.77
C PHE A 7 9.57 16.19 -26.51
N ASN A 8 9.66 16.02 -27.83
CA ASN A 8 10.61 16.69 -28.73
C ASN A 8 12.14 16.49 -28.56
N PRO A 9 12.68 15.36 -28.04
CA PRO A 9 14.11 15.10 -28.11
C PRO A 9 14.54 14.68 -29.52
N SER A 10 15.83 14.88 -29.84
CA SER A 10 16.40 14.45 -31.12
C SER A 10 16.23 12.93 -31.35
N PRO A 11 16.15 12.44 -32.60
CA PRO A 11 16.05 11.00 -32.88
C PRO A 11 17.22 10.18 -32.31
N ALA A 12 18.40 10.77 -32.16
CA ALA A 12 19.54 10.11 -31.51
C ALA A 12 19.29 9.95 -30.00
N THR A 13 18.83 11.02 -29.34
CA THR A 13 18.47 11.01 -27.92
C THR A 13 17.33 10.03 -27.63
N GLN A 14 16.31 9.97 -28.49
CA GLN A 14 15.20 9.00 -28.36
C GLN A 14 15.70 7.55 -28.38
N ARG A 15 16.59 7.22 -29.32
CA ARG A 15 17.17 5.87 -29.41
C ARG A 15 17.99 5.51 -28.17
N LEU A 16 18.81 6.44 -27.69
CA LEU A 16 19.60 6.24 -26.47
C LEU A 16 18.70 6.02 -25.25
N LEU A 17 17.72 6.91 -25.03
CA LEU A 17 16.78 6.79 -23.90
C LEU A 17 15.98 5.50 -23.96
N LYS A 18 15.53 5.08 -25.14
CA LYS A 18 14.82 3.80 -25.31
C LYS A 18 15.72 2.61 -24.95
N SER A 19 16.98 2.63 -25.39
CA SER A 19 17.94 1.58 -25.04
C SER A 19 18.19 1.53 -23.54
N LEU A 20 18.38 2.68 -22.89
CA LEU A 20 18.59 2.77 -21.45
C LEU A 20 17.36 2.27 -20.68
N LEU A 21 16.14 2.64 -21.08
CA LEU A 21 14.92 2.15 -20.46
C LEU A 21 14.80 0.62 -20.55
N GLU A 22 15.12 0.02 -21.69
CA GLU A 22 15.08 -1.44 -21.81
C GLU A 22 16.11 -2.09 -20.88
N THR A 23 17.36 -1.64 -20.91
CA THR A 23 18.45 -2.26 -20.13
C THR A 23 18.31 -2.04 -18.63
N GLU A 24 18.07 -0.80 -18.20
CA GLU A 24 18.13 -0.39 -16.80
C GLU A 24 16.77 -0.44 -16.09
N CYS A 25 15.67 -0.47 -16.84
CA CYS A 25 14.32 -0.50 -16.26
C CYS A 25 13.58 -1.78 -16.60
N PHE A 26 13.26 -2.02 -17.88
CA PHE A 26 12.30 -3.07 -18.25
C PHE A 26 12.87 -4.50 -18.20
N ASN A 27 14.19 -4.65 -18.27
CA ASN A 27 14.85 -5.96 -18.08
C ASN A 27 15.08 -6.31 -16.60
N VAL A 28 14.77 -5.43 -15.65
CA VAL A 28 14.93 -5.69 -14.21
C VAL A 28 13.70 -6.43 -13.70
N LEU A 29 13.61 -7.71 -14.07
CA LEU A 29 12.54 -8.63 -13.65
C LEU A 29 13.14 -10.00 -13.33
N PRO A 30 12.57 -10.74 -12.37
CA PRO A 30 12.97 -12.12 -12.13
C PRO A 30 12.82 -12.97 -13.40
N PRO A 31 13.76 -13.88 -13.69
CA PRO A 31 13.60 -14.84 -14.77
C PRO A 31 12.59 -15.94 -14.38
N THR A 32 12.09 -16.68 -15.37
CA THR A 32 11.37 -17.94 -15.14
C THR A 32 12.31 -18.95 -14.48
N PRO A 33 11.87 -19.72 -13.46
CA PRO A 33 10.48 -19.88 -12.99
C PRO A 33 10.04 -18.93 -11.86
N TYR A 34 10.87 -17.97 -11.46
CA TYR A 34 10.65 -17.18 -10.24
C TYR A 34 9.59 -16.08 -10.40
N LEU A 35 9.55 -15.40 -11.55
CA LEU A 35 8.59 -14.32 -11.78
C LEU A 35 7.14 -14.78 -11.60
N PRO A 36 6.64 -15.85 -12.26
CA PRO A 36 5.26 -16.30 -12.05
C PRO A 36 4.92 -16.63 -10.61
N GLN A 37 5.87 -17.17 -9.83
CA GLN A 37 5.67 -17.50 -8.41
C GLN A 37 5.52 -16.24 -7.55
N LEU A 38 6.33 -15.20 -7.80
CA LEU A 38 6.20 -13.92 -7.10
C LEU A 38 4.89 -13.20 -7.45
N LEU A 39 4.45 -13.27 -8.71
CA LEU A 39 3.16 -12.69 -9.11
C LEU A 39 1.98 -13.42 -8.45
N SER A 40 1.99 -14.77 -8.45
CA SER A 40 0.97 -15.58 -7.77
C SER A 40 0.96 -15.30 -6.26
N PHE A 41 2.13 -15.21 -5.62
CA PHE A 41 2.22 -14.83 -4.21
C PHE A 41 1.56 -13.47 -3.92
N TYR A 42 1.84 -12.46 -4.75
CA TYR A 42 1.18 -11.15 -4.61
C TYR A 42 -0.35 -11.26 -4.71
N VAL A 43 -0.86 -11.97 -5.72
CA VAL A 43 -2.31 -12.10 -5.96
C VAL A 43 -3.00 -12.86 -4.82
N GLU A 44 -2.35 -13.86 -4.26
CA GLU A 44 -2.91 -14.75 -3.24
C GLU A 44 -2.81 -14.17 -1.82
N GLU A 45 -1.67 -13.55 -1.48
CA GLU A 45 -1.37 -13.16 -0.10
C GLU A 45 -1.52 -11.66 0.14
N ILE A 46 -1.12 -10.81 -0.80
CA ILE A 46 -1.04 -9.35 -0.60
C ILE A 46 -2.30 -8.65 -1.11
N HIS A 47 -2.69 -8.94 -2.35
CA HIS A 47 -3.81 -8.32 -3.04
C HIS A 47 -5.15 -8.40 -2.28
N PRO A 48 -5.48 -9.48 -1.53
CA PRO A 48 -6.71 -9.49 -0.74
C PRO A 48 -6.75 -8.43 0.37
N LEU A 49 -5.60 -8.09 0.98
CA LEU A 49 -5.50 -7.02 1.99
C LEU A 49 -5.47 -5.65 1.36
N LEU A 50 -4.67 -5.47 0.30
CA LEU A 50 -4.45 -4.20 -0.36
C LEU A 50 -4.49 -4.40 -1.88
N PRO A 51 -5.67 -4.30 -2.51
CA PRO A 51 -5.86 -4.53 -3.95
C PRO A 51 -5.38 -3.31 -4.75
N LEU A 52 -4.09 -3.00 -4.63
CA LEU A 52 -3.47 -1.83 -5.23
C LEU A 52 -3.25 -2.00 -6.74
N ILE A 53 -3.25 -3.23 -7.24
CA ILE A 53 -3.05 -3.53 -8.66
C ILE A 53 -4.35 -4.10 -9.21
N ASP A 54 -4.82 -3.56 -10.33
CA ASP A 54 -5.99 -4.08 -11.04
C ASP A 54 -5.62 -5.38 -11.74
N ILE A 55 -5.86 -6.51 -11.07
CA ILE A 55 -5.54 -7.83 -11.63
C ILE A 55 -6.35 -8.11 -12.91
N LYS A 56 -7.60 -7.65 -13.00
CA LYS A 56 -8.42 -7.85 -14.20
C LYS A 56 -7.76 -7.14 -15.39
N SER A 57 -7.45 -5.85 -15.24
CA SER A 57 -6.78 -5.08 -16.29
C SER A 57 -5.37 -5.61 -16.60
N PHE A 58 -4.63 -6.06 -15.58
CA PHE A 58 -3.29 -6.62 -15.75
C PHE A 58 -3.28 -7.92 -16.58
N GLU A 59 -4.26 -8.80 -16.36
CA GLU A 59 -4.42 -10.03 -17.12
C GLU A 59 -4.88 -9.76 -18.56
N GLU A 60 -5.70 -8.72 -18.74
CA GLU A 60 -6.14 -8.20 -20.03
C GLU A 60 -5.02 -7.50 -20.84
N ASN A 61 -5.40 -6.84 -21.95
CA ASN A 61 -4.52 -6.21 -22.91
C ASN A 61 -4.08 -4.79 -22.50
N ILE A 62 -3.33 -4.67 -21.40
CA ILE A 62 -2.48 -3.49 -21.15
C ILE A 62 -1.20 -3.55 -22.01
N ASP A 63 -0.60 -2.39 -22.26
CA ASP A 63 0.64 -2.33 -23.03
C ASP A 63 1.82 -3.03 -22.31
N ARG A 64 2.82 -3.45 -23.09
CA ARG A 64 3.98 -4.20 -22.59
C ARG A 64 4.68 -3.50 -21.42
N ASN A 65 4.90 -2.18 -21.51
CA ASN A 65 5.70 -1.47 -20.52
C ASN A 65 4.91 -1.32 -19.22
N SER A 66 3.61 -1.04 -19.31
CA SER A 66 2.71 -1.06 -18.15
C SER A 66 2.67 -2.43 -17.49
N LYS A 67 2.61 -3.52 -18.28
CA LYS A 67 2.62 -4.89 -17.76
C LYS A 67 3.92 -5.23 -17.04
N ILE A 68 5.06 -4.80 -17.58
CA ILE A 68 6.36 -4.95 -16.93
C ILE A 68 6.42 -4.15 -15.63
N LEU A 69 6.00 -2.88 -15.64
CA LEU A 69 6.03 -2.03 -14.45
C LEU A 69 5.15 -2.58 -13.32
N LEU A 70 3.96 -3.07 -13.63
CA LEU A 70 3.10 -3.71 -12.64
C LEU A 70 3.64 -5.08 -12.18
N SER A 71 4.31 -5.83 -13.06
CA SER A 71 5.01 -7.06 -12.64
C SER A 71 6.14 -6.75 -11.65
N GLN A 72 6.90 -5.67 -11.90
CA GLN A 72 7.91 -5.18 -10.97
C GLN A 72 7.30 -4.74 -9.64
N ALA A 73 6.17 -4.03 -9.67
CA ALA A 73 5.43 -3.62 -8.48
C ALA A 73 5.01 -4.82 -7.61
N MET A 74 4.45 -5.86 -8.22
CA MET A 74 4.10 -7.12 -7.54
C MET A 74 5.33 -7.81 -6.96
N CYS A 75 6.42 -7.90 -7.73
CA CYS A 75 7.68 -8.48 -7.24
C CYS A 75 8.27 -7.69 -6.06
N LEU A 76 8.20 -6.36 -6.10
CA LEU A 76 8.67 -5.49 -5.02
C LEU A 76 7.92 -5.78 -3.72
N LEU A 77 6.58 -5.81 -3.79
CA LEU A 77 5.73 -6.07 -2.63
C LEU A 77 5.90 -7.51 -2.12
N ALA A 78 5.95 -8.49 -3.01
CA ALA A 78 6.22 -9.89 -2.63
C ALA A 78 7.59 -10.04 -1.95
N SER A 79 8.61 -9.27 -2.38
CA SER A 79 9.95 -9.34 -1.79
C SER A 79 10.05 -8.88 -0.34
N LEU A 80 9.04 -8.16 0.16
CA LEU A 80 8.95 -7.77 1.57
C LEU A 80 8.66 -8.98 2.47
N ASN A 81 8.01 -10.02 1.93
CA ASN A 81 7.63 -11.19 2.71
C ASN A 81 8.80 -12.20 2.81
N PRO A 82 9.13 -12.70 4.03
CA PRO A 82 10.18 -13.70 4.23
C PRO A 82 10.02 -14.99 3.42
N GLN A 83 8.79 -15.42 3.12
CA GLN A 83 8.51 -16.64 2.34
C GLN A 83 9.03 -16.55 0.90
N CYS A 84 9.11 -15.33 0.35
CA CYS A 84 9.58 -15.11 -1.01
C CYS A 84 11.11 -15.06 -1.12
N LYS A 85 11.86 -15.13 -0.01
CA LYS A 85 13.32 -14.93 0.01
C LYS A 85 14.08 -15.87 -0.95
N SER A 86 13.61 -17.10 -1.12
CA SER A 86 14.23 -18.08 -2.02
C SER A 86 13.94 -17.84 -3.50
N LEU A 87 13.04 -16.90 -3.84
CA LEU A 87 12.59 -16.59 -5.20
C LEU A 87 13.24 -15.32 -5.77
N LEU A 88 14.04 -14.60 -4.99
CA LEU A 88 14.52 -13.25 -5.32
C LEU A 88 15.73 -13.25 -6.27
N TYR A 89 15.53 -13.68 -7.51
CA TYR A 89 16.56 -13.67 -8.55
C TYR A 89 16.37 -12.51 -9.51
N LEU A 90 17.48 -11.99 -10.04
CA LEU A 90 17.50 -11.09 -11.20
C LEU A 90 18.32 -11.71 -12.34
N PRO A 91 18.20 -11.22 -13.59
CA PRO A 91 18.89 -11.80 -14.73
C PRO A 91 20.42 -11.79 -14.51
N GLY A 92 21.05 -12.95 -14.72
CA GLY A 92 22.50 -13.13 -14.55
C GLY A 92 22.93 -13.55 -13.13
N GLU A 93 22.04 -13.48 -12.14
CA GLU A 93 22.35 -13.91 -10.77
C GLU A 93 22.34 -15.44 -10.64
N LYS A 94 23.32 -15.98 -9.89
CA LYS A 94 23.46 -17.43 -9.65
C LYS A 94 22.84 -17.88 -8.33
N ALA A 95 22.47 -16.94 -7.48
CA ALA A 95 21.95 -17.16 -6.13
C ALA A 95 20.85 -16.13 -5.84
N PRO A 96 19.91 -16.44 -4.92
CA PRO A 96 18.87 -15.48 -4.58
C PRO A 96 19.51 -14.28 -3.87
N LEU A 97 19.08 -13.08 -4.26
CA LEU A 97 19.51 -11.84 -3.66
C LEU A 97 18.89 -11.67 -2.26
N ALA A 98 19.57 -10.92 -1.40
CA ALA A 98 18.95 -10.48 -0.16
C ALA A 98 17.74 -9.57 -0.48
N PRO A 99 16.61 -9.66 0.27
CA PRO A 99 15.39 -8.89 0.00
C PRO A 99 15.62 -7.39 -0.23
N ARG A 100 16.46 -6.78 0.62
CA ARG A 100 16.85 -5.37 0.51
C ARG A 100 17.59 -5.02 -0.78
N VAL A 101 18.43 -5.93 -1.28
CA VAL A 101 19.19 -5.71 -2.53
C VAL A 101 18.27 -5.87 -3.74
N PHE A 102 17.45 -6.92 -3.72
CA PHE A 102 16.43 -7.15 -4.75
C PHE A 102 15.45 -5.97 -4.86
N GLY A 103 14.88 -5.57 -3.73
CA GLY A 103 13.93 -4.46 -3.65
C GLY A 103 14.51 -3.15 -4.17
N ARG A 104 15.77 -2.82 -3.86
CA ARG A 104 16.44 -1.61 -4.38
C ARG A 104 16.60 -1.62 -5.89
N HIS A 105 16.97 -2.75 -6.49
CA HIS A 105 17.08 -2.84 -7.95
C HIS A 105 15.72 -2.63 -8.62
N ILE A 106 14.68 -3.32 -8.12
CA ILE A 106 13.31 -3.19 -8.65
C ILE A 106 12.78 -1.76 -8.44
N PHE A 107 12.93 -1.20 -7.23
CA PHE A 107 12.54 0.17 -6.90
C PHE A 107 13.20 1.17 -7.86
N SER A 108 14.52 1.07 -8.06
CA SER A 108 15.27 1.98 -8.91
C SER A 108 14.81 1.90 -10.37
N ALA A 109 14.62 0.68 -10.89
CA ALA A 109 14.13 0.44 -12.24
C ALA A 109 12.73 1.04 -12.46
N MET A 110 11.80 0.80 -11.53
CA MET A 110 10.44 1.34 -11.59
C MET A 110 10.44 2.87 -11.50
N HIS A 111 11.13 3.43 -10.50
CA HIS A 111 11.20 4.87 -10.29
C HIS A 111 11.79 5.58 -11.51
N CYS A 112 12.86 5.03 -12.09
CA CYS A 112 13.49 5.52 -13.30
C CYS A 112 12.52 5.50 -14.51
N ALA A 113 11.79 4.40 -14.72
CA ALA A 113 10.79 4.31 -15.80
C ALA A 113 9.66 5.35 -15.67
N ILE A 114 9.22 5.62 -14.43
CA ILE A 114 8.20 6.63 -14.12
C ILE A 114 8.74 8.04 -14.40
N GLU A 115 9.91 8.39 -13.87
CA GLU A 115 10.50 9.73 -14.02
C GLU A 115 10.87 10.05 -15.48
N PHE A 116 11.23 9.03 -16.26
CA PHE A 116 11.42 9.20 -17.70
C PHE A 116 10.11 9.30 -18.50
N GLY A 117 8.96 9.15 -17.85
CA GLY A 117 7.65 9.21 -18.49
C GLY A 117 7.44 8.08 -19.50
N ALA A 118 7.99 6.90 -19.21
CA ALA A 118 7.84 5.72 -20.07
C ALA A 118 6.43 5.13 -20.00
N ILE A 119 5.70 5.41 -18.91
CA ILE A 119 4.30 5.05 -18.70
C ILE A 119 3.45 6.33 -18.69
N THR A 120 2.36 6.33 -19.46
CA THR A 120 1.46 7.49 -19.60
C THR A 120 0.09 7.26 -18.98
N ASN A 121 -0.31 6.00 -18.78
CA ASN A 121 -1.56 5.67 -18.11
C ASN A 121 -1.47 6.04 -16.63
N ARG A 122 -2.29 7.00 -16.22
CA ARG A 122 -2.28 7.55 -14.85
C ARG A 122 -2.76 6.55 -13.81
N VAL A 123 -3.67 5.65 -14.15
CA VAL A 123 -4.12 4.59 -13.24
C VAL A 123 -2.95 3.65 -12.97
N ILE A 124 -2.22 3.20 -13.99
CA ILE A 124 -1.01 2.38 -13.83
C ILE A 124 0.05 3.10 -12.97
N LEU A 125 0.24 4.41 -13.19
CA LEU A 125 1.16 5.20 -12.36
C LEU A 125 0.73 5.28 -10.90
N ILE A 126 -0.57 5.40 -10.59
CA ILE A 126 -1.08 5.36 -9.21
C ILE A 126 -0.73 4.02 -8.55
N GLN A 127 -0.99 2.90 -9.24
CA GLN A 127 -0.67 1.56 -8.73
C GLN A 127 0.82 1.42 -8.43
N ALA A 128 1.68 1.79 -9.39
CA ALA A 128 3.13 1.69 -9.24
C ALA A 128 3.70 2.61 -8.16
N LEU A 129 3.22 3.86 -8.05
CA LEU A 129 3.64 4.80 -7.02
C LEU A 129 3.25 4.32 -5.62
N GLY A 130 2.05 3.77 -5.45
CA GLY A 130 1.63 3.17 -4.18
C GLY A 130 2.50 1.97 -3.79
N SER A 131 2.93 1.15 -4.75
CA SER A 131 3.82 0.02 -4.47
C SER A 131 5.20 0.51 -4.05
N LEU A 132 5.72 1.55 -4.71
CA LEU A 132 6.99 2.17 -4.34
C LEU A 132 6.93 2.84 -2.96
N SER A 133 5.82 3.49 -2.59
CA SER A 133 5.71 4.16 -1.28
C SER A 133 5.73 3.17 -0.12
N LEU A 134 5.35 1.91 -0.33
CA LEU A 134 5.43 0.86 0.68
C LEU A 134 6.87 0.35 0.90
N PHE A 135 7.79 0.60 -0.04
CA PHE A 135 9.19 0.22 0.09
C PHE A 135 10.01 1.39 0.69
N THR A 136 10.25 1.33 1.99
CA THR A 136 11.03 2.34 2.73
C THR A 136 12.40 1.79 3.11
N GLU A 137 13.48 2.36 2.57
CA GLU A 137 14.85 2.00 2.94
C GLU A 137 15.74 3.20 3.25
N GLY A 138 16.67 3.00 4.17
CA GLY A 138 17.66 4.00 4.55
C GLY A 138 17.07 5.20 5.33
N PRO A 139 17.92 6.17 5.69
CA PRO A 139 17.49 7.35 6.46
C PRO A 139 16.55 8.27 5.67
N GLU A 140 16.66 8.30 4.34
CA GLU A 140 15.82 9.13 3.46
C GLU A 140 14.53 8.43 3.04
N GLY A 141 14.38 7.13 3.34
CA GLY A 141 13.22 6.32 2.96
C GLY A 141 11.87 6.98 3.32
N PRO A 142 11.66 7.45 4.56
CA PRO A 142 10.41 8.10 4.96
C PRO A 142 10.04 9.31 4.10
N GLU A 143 11.04 10.11 3.70
CA GLU A 143 10.84 11.28 2.85
C GLU A 143 10.48 10.86 1.42
N ILE A 144 11.20 9.90 0.86
CA ILE A 144 10.94 9.37 -0.49
C ILE A 144 9.55 8.75 -0.55
N SER A 145 9.18 7.91 0.43
CA SER A 145 7.84 7.31 0.53
C SER A 145 6.74 8.38 0.54
N SER A 146 6.94 9.44 1.34
CA SER A 146 5.98 10.56 1.42
C SER A 146 5.84 11.32 0.10
N GLN A 147 6.93 11.53 -0.63
CA GLN A 147 6.90 12.18 -1.94
C GLN A 147 6.17 11.32 -3.00
N LEU A 148 6.40 10.00 -2.98
CA LEU A 148 5.69 9.06 -3.85
C LEU A 148 4.19 9.01 -3.53
N CYS A 149 3.84 8.97 -2.24
CA CYS A 149 2.47 9.04 -1.77
C CYS A 149 1.77 10.34 -2.23
N ALA A 150 2.44 11.50 -2.11
CA ALA A 150 1.92 12.77 -2.58
C ALA A 150 1.70 12.79 -4.11
N LYS A 151 2.64 12.24 -4.91
CA LYS A 151 2.49 12.10 -6.37
C LYS A 151 1.29 11.21 -6.72
N MET A 152 1.11 10.09 -6.01
CA MET A 152 0.00 9.17 -6.18
C MET A 152 -1.36 9.86 -5.91
N ILE A 153 -1.47 10.58 -4.80
CA ILE A 153 -2.68 11.34 -4.42
C ILE A 153 -2.98 12.44 -5.44
N GLN A 154 -1.95 13.14 -5.91
CA GLN A 154 -2.09 14.15 -6.96
C GLN A 154 -2.68 13.57 -8.25
N LEU A 155 -2.32 12.34 -8.63
CA LEU A 155 -2.89 11.66 -9.80
C LEU A 155 -4.36 11.28 -9.60
N VAL A 156 -4.72 10.76 -8.41
CA VAL A 156 -6.12 10.50 -8.02
C VAL A 156 -6.97 11.77 -8.14
N GLN A 157 -6.43 12.89 -7.65
CA GLN A 157 -7.08 14.19 -7.73
C GLN A 157 -7.19 14.70 -9.17
N THR A 158 -6.13 14.55 -9.96
CA THR A 158 -6.09 14.95 -11.37
C THR A 158 -7.08 14.19 -12.23
N LEU A 159 -7.24 12.90 -11.97
CA LEU A 159 -8.28 12.10 -12.62
C LEU A 159 -9.65 12.56 -12.12
N GLY A 160 -9.78 12.94 -10.84
CA GLY A 160 -11.03 13.32 -10.21
C GLY A 160 -11.74 12.15 -9.51
N LEU A 161 -10.99 11.11 -9.10
CA LEU A 161 -11.56 9.85 -8.57
C LEU A 161 -12.20 10.05 -7.19
N HIS A 162 -11.94 11.20 -6.56
CA HIS A 162 -12.43 11.59 -5.24
C HIS A 162 -13.77 12.34 -5.29
N ILE A 163 -14.27 12.65 -6.49
CA ILE A 163 -15.53 13.38 -6.71
C ILE A 163 -16.53 12.42 -7.32
N GLN A 164 -17.80 12.51 -6.92
CA GLN A 164 -18.87 11.75 -7.54
C GLN A 164 -18.98 12.10 -9.03
N ARG A 165 -18.80 11.10 -9.88
CA ARG A 165 -19.02 11.21 -11.32
C ARG A 165 -20.32 10.45 -11.62
N GLY A 166 -21.08 10.86 -12.63
CA GLY A 166 -22.40 10.24 -12.88
C GLY A 166 -22.33 8.69 -12.98
N PRO A 167 -23.43 7.97 -12.75
CA PRO A 167 -23.45 6.49 -12.61
C PRO A 167 -22.93 5.71 -13.83
N SER A 168 -22.73 6.36 -14.97
CA SER A 168 -22.17 5.76 -16.19
C SER A 168 -20.65 5.99 -16.35
N GLN A 169 -19.98 6.60 -15.37
CA GLN A 169 -18.58 7.02 -15.47
C GLN A 169 -17.67 6.40 -14.40
N GLU A 170 -18.20 5.65 -13.45
CA GLU A 170 -17.42 5.06 -12.36
C GLU A 170 -17.15 3.57 -12.65
N GLU A 171 -15.88 3.23 -12.87
CA GLU A 171 -15.44 1.84 -12.98
C GLU A 171 -15.23 1.25 -11.57
N GLU A 172 -15.55 -0.04 -11.37
CA GLU A 172 -15.40 -0.75 -10.08
C GLU A 172 -13.98 -0.57 -9.48
N TYR A 173 -12.96 -0.61 -10.34
CA TYR A 173 -11.58 -0.45 -9.92
C TYR A 173 -11.22 0.99 -9.53
N GLU A 174 -11.85 2.02 -10.11
CA GLU A 174 -11.58 3.41 -9.73
C GLU A 174 -11.92 3.66 -8.25
N THR A 175 -13.02 3.10 -7.76
CA THR A 175 -13.39 3.17 -6.34
C THR A 175 -12.42 2.40 -5.46
N THR A 176 -12.01 1.20 -5.90
CA THR A 176 -11.00 0.39 -5.20
C THR A 176 -9.67 1.14 -5.10
N CYS A 177 -9.25 1.77 -6.20
CA CYS A 177 -8.05 2.59 -6.32
C CYS A 177 -8.11 3.79 -5.34
N LEU A 178 -9.24 4.51 -5.28
CA LEU A 178 -9.44 5.57 -4.30
C LEU A 178 -9.26 5.07 -2.87
N CYS A 179 -9.89 3.94 -2.52
CA CYS A 179 -9.78 3.34 -1.19
C CYS A 179 -8.33 2.96 -0.85
N CYS A 180 -7.58 2.39 -1.80
CA CYS A 180 -6.16 2.05 -1.61
C CYS A 180 -5.33 3.30 -1.33
N VAL A 181 -5.54 4.37 -2.10
CA VAL A 181 -4.80 5.63 -1.95
C VAL A 181 -5.17 6.33 -0.63
N TRP A 182 -6.44 6.33 -0.25
CA TRP A 182 -6.90 6.83 1.04
C TRP A 182 -6.23 6.07 2.20
N ALA A 183 -6.21 4.73 2.13
CA ALA A 183 -5.57 3.88 3.11
C ALA A 183 -4.06 4.18 3.25
N LEU A 184 -3.36 4.26 2.12
CA LEU A 184 -1.93 4.54 2.07
C LEU A 184 -1.58 5.94 2.60
N ASP A 185 -2.41 6.96 2.39
CA ASP A 185 -2.21 8.30 2.95
C ASP A 185 -2.24 8.29 4.49
N ARG A 186 -3.20 7.57 5.10
CA ARG A 186 -3.29 7.44 6.57
C ARG A 186 -2.11 6.66 7.14
N LEU A 187 -1.73 5.56 6.47
CA LEU A 187 -0.54 4.79 6.84
C LEU A 187 0.73 5.64 6.75
N ASN A 188 0.92 6.37 5.65
CA ASN A 188 2.07 7.25 5.45
C ASN A 188 2.14 8.34 6.53
N ALA A 189 1.00 8.96 6.85
CA ALA A 189 0.90 9.95 7.92
C ALA A 189 1.33 9.38 9.29
N ALA A 190 0.81 8.20 9.64
CA ALA A 190 1.08 7.57 10.93
C ALA A 190 2.51 7.01 11.05
N ILE A 191 3.02 6.35 10.01
CA ILE A 191 4.34 5.69 10.03
C ILE A 191 5.47 6.70 9.92
N HIS A 192 5.31 7.74 9.10
CA HIS A 192 6.38 8.70 8.81
C HIS A 192 6.19 10.07 9.49
N GLY A 193 5.16 10.23 10.33
CA GLY A 193 4.89 11.47 11.04
C GLY A 193 4.60 12.63 10.09
N ARG A 194 3.88 12.37 9.00
CA ARG A 194 3.49 13.36 8.00
C ARG A 194 2.03 13.78 8.17
N PRO A 195 1.65 14.97 7.67
CA PRO A 195 0.24 15.33 7.55
C PRO A 195 -0.49 14.39 6.58
N VAL A 196 -1.76 14.09 6.88
CA VAL A 196 -2.71 13.50 5.93
C VAL A 196 -2.94 14.50 4.79
N ILE A 197 -2.81 14.06 3.54
CA ILE A 197 -2.95 14.92 2.37
C ILE A 197 -4.39 14.90 1.84
N MET A 198 -5.04 13.72 1.82
CA MET A 198 -6.43 13.57 1.38
C MET A 198 -7.38 13.89 2.52
N HIS A 199 -7.79 15.15 2.63
CA HIS A 199 -8.78 15.54 3.62
C HIS A 199 -10.19 15.11 3.22
N GLU A 200 -10.97 14.58 4.16
CA GLU A 200 -12.37 14.15 3.89
C GLU A 200 -13.26 15.28 3.34
N ARG A 201 -12.98 16.55 3.67
CA ARG A 201 -13.74 17.71 3.17
C ARG A 201 -13.63 17.91 1.66
N ASP A 202 -12.58 17.38 1.07
CA ASP A 202 -12.32 17.49 -0.36
C ASP A 202 -12.83 16.25 -1.11
N ILE A 203 -13.30 15.21 -0.41
CA ILE A 203 -13.84 13.98 -1.01
C ILE A 203 -15.35 14.12 -1.15
N GLY A 204 -15.83 14.12 -2.39
CA GLY A 204 -17.26 14.21 -2.73
C GLY A 204 -18.00 12.87 -2.73
N LEU A 205 -17.28 11.76 -2.50
CA LEU A 205 -17.83 10.41 -2.42
C LEU A 205 -18.15 10.02 -0.98
N ASP A 206 -19.13 9.13 -0.84
CA ASP A 206 -19.47 8.49 0.44
C ASP A 206 -18.47 7.35 0.71
N LEU A 207 -17.43 7.64 1.49
CA LEU A 207 -16.37 6.68 1.78
C LEU A 207 -16.88 5.41 2.45
N ASP A 208 -17.92 5.49 3.29
CA ASP A 208 -18.48 4.31 3.94
C ASP A 208 -19.08 3.37 2.90
N LYS A 209 -19.83 3.90 1.91
CA LYS A 209 -20.30 3.11 0.78
C LYS A 209 -19.16 2.58 -0.08
N CYS A 210 -18.12 3.38 -0.31
CA CYS A 210 -16.94 2.93 -1.04
C CYS A 210 -16.24 1.76 -0.33
N PHE A 211 -16.23 1.72 1.00
CA PHE A 211 -15.65 0.63 1.80
C PHE A 211 -16.55 -0.60 1.80
N GLU A 212 -17.87 -0.42 1.90
CA GLU A 212 -18.87 -1.50 1.88
C GLU A 212 -18.83 -2.36 0.62
N ILE A 213 -18.45 -1.81 -0.54
CA ILE A 213 -18.34 -2.60 -1.77
C ILE A 213 -17.02 -3.38 -1.89
N GLN A 214 -16.03 -3.09 -1.04
CA GLN A 214 -14.72 -3.75 -1.11
C GLN A 214 -14.79 -5.21 -0.66
N LYS A 215 -13.82 -6.02 -1.10
CA LYS A 215 -13.67 -7.41 -0.63
C LYS A 215 -13.45 -7.45 0.89
N PRO A 216 -13.89 -8.52 1.59
CA PRO A 216 -13.90 -8.57 3.06
C PRO A 216 -12.55 -8.21 3.72
N ALA A 217 -11.45 -8.82 3.28
CA ALA A 217 -10.12 -8.56 3.84
C ALA A 217 -9.70 -7.09 3.74
N PHE A 218 -9.89 -6.47 2.57
CA PHE A 218 -9.59 -5.05 2.39
C PHE A 218 -10.57 -4.16 3.18
N ARG A 219 -11.85 -4.52 3.25
CA ARG A 219 -12.84 -3.82 4.07
C ARG A 219 -12.48 -3.83 5.56
N LEU A 220 -11.95 -4.95 6.07
CA LEU A 220 -11.44 -5.05 7.43
C LEU A 220 -10.25 -4.12 7.65
N LEU A 221 -9.29 -4.10 6.73
CA LEU A 221 -8.16 -3.16 6.77
C LEU A 221 -8.65 -1.71 6.78
N LEU A 222 -9.57 -1.33 5.89
CA LEU A 222 -10.15 0.01 5.82
C LEU A 222 -10.86 0.37 7.12
N SER A 223 -11.57 -0.56 7.74
CA SER A 223 -12.26 -0.34 9.02
C SER A 223 -11.28 0.00 10.15
N VAL A 224 -10.12 -0.67 10.21
CA VAL A 224 -9.05 -0.35 11.16
C VAL A 224 -8.42 1.00 10.82
N LEU A 225 -8.21 1.31 9.53
CA LEU A 225 -7.66 2.59 9.11
C LEU A 225 -8.61 3.77 9.35
N SER A 226 -9.93 3.56 9.37
CA SER A 226 -10.91 4.56 9.83
C SER A 226 -10.77 4.86 11.33
N GLN A 227 -10.34 3.87 12.13
CA GLN A 227 -9.96 4.13 13.52
C GLN A 227 -8.64 4.90 13.58
N LEU A 228 -7.66 4.54 12.75
CA LEU A 228 -6.39 5.27 12.66
C LEU A 228 -6.61 6.74 12.29
N ASP A 229 -7.49 7.04 11.34
CA ASP A 229 -7.82 8.41 10.93
C ASP A 229 -8.33 9.26 12.11
N GLN A 230 -9.25 8.70 12.93
CA GLN A 230 -9.71 9.32 14.17
C GLN A 230 -8.60 9.46 15.22
N VAL A 231 -7.69 8.48 15.29
CA VAL A 231 -6.51 8.57 16.16
C VAL A 231 -5.56 9.66 15.68
N ILE A 232 -5.33 9.82 14.38
CA ILE A 232 -4.50 10.93 13.82
C ILE A 232 -5.06 12.29 14.24
N ASP A 233 -6.39 12.45 14.25
CA ASP A 233 -7.06 13.65 14.75
C ASP A 233 -6.72 13.98 16.21
N LEU A 234 -6.46 12.96 17.06
CA LEU A 234 -5.95 13.21 18.41
C LEU A 234 -4.63 13.95 18.38
N TYR A 235 -3.75 13.69 17.42
CA TYR A 235 -2.39 14.23 17.36
C TYR A 235 -2.29 15.59 16.65
N ARG A 236 -3.33 16.02 15.91
CA ARG A 236 -3.33 17.30 15.20
C ARG A 236 -3.15 18.51 16.15
N PRO A 237 -2.47 19.58 15.71
CA PRO A 237 -2.35 20.81 16.50
C PRO A 237 -3.73 21.39 16.83
N HIS A 238 -3.93 21.82 18.07
CA HIS A 238 -5.18 22.44 18.55
C HIS A 238 -6.45 21.55 18.42
N SER A 239 -6.29 20.22 18.38
CA SER A 239 -7.43 19.30 18.37
C SER A 239 -8.28 19.45 19.65
N THR A 240 -9.56 19.80 19.50
CA THR A 240 -10.47 20.08 20.63
C THR A 240 -11.64 19.12 20.80
N SER A 241 -11.92 18.16 19.89
CA SER A 241 -13.15 17.36 20.07
C SER A 241 -13.33 16.03 19.33
N LYS A 242 -12.75 15.76 18.16
CA LYS A 242 -13.11 14.53 17.40
C LYS A 242 -12.58 13.22 18.00
N GLY A 243 -11.32 13.18 18.43
CA GLY A 243 -10.74 11.96 19.01
C GLY A 243 -11.17 11.63 20.45
N ALA A 244 -11.89 12.53 21.13
CA ALA A 244 -12.30 12.28 22.52
C ALA A 244 -13.24 11.05 22.66
N ALA A 245 -14.01 10.75 21.60
CA ALA A 245 -14.87 9.57 21.53
C ALA A 245 -14.03 8.27 21.48
N ILE A 246 -13.01 8.21 20.62
CA ILE A 246 -12.16 7.02 20.46
C ILE A 246 -11.28 6.75 21.69
N GLU A 247 -10.89 7.79 22.43
CA GLU A 247 -10.23 7.61 23.73
C GLU A 247 -11.16 6.89 24.72
N SER A 248 -12.44 7.26 24.74
CA SER A 248 -13.41 6.74 25.70
C SER A 248 -13.93 5.34 25.38
N ASN A 249 -14.11 5.01 24.10
CA ASN A 249 -14.69 3.74 23.66
C ASN A 249 -14.02 3.26 22.36
N PHE A 250 -12.87 2.59 22.50
CA PHE A 250 -12.19 1.99 21.36
C PHE A 250 -12.90 0.67 20.99
N PRO A 251 -13.30 0.47 19.71
CA PRO A 251 -14.05 -0.70 19.30
C PRO A 251 -13.27 -1.98 19.50
N GLN A 252 -13.93 -3.09 19.84
CA GLN A 252 -13.29 -4.41 19.94
C GLN A 252 -12.98 -4.95 18.54
N PHE A 253 -11.88 -5.69 18.40
CA PHE A 253 -11.48 -6.24 17.12
C PHE A 253 -12.54 -7.19 16.53
N ASP A 254 -13.12 -8.05 17.37
CA ASP A 254 -14.16 -9.01 16.96
C ASP A 254 -15.38 -8.32 16.35
N ASP A 255 -15.80 -7.17 16.89
CA ASP A 255 -16.90 -6.37 16.34
C ASP A 255 -16.57 -5.85 14.93
N ILE A 256 -15.31 -5.45 14.70
CA ILE A 256 -14.83 -4.99 13.39
C ILE A 256 -14.76 -6.17 12.40
N VAL A 257 -14.32 -7.36 12.85
CA VAL A 257 -14.28 -8.57 12.01
C VAL A 257 -15.69 -8.99 11.58
N VAL A 258 -16.65 -8.94 12.49
CA VAL A 258 -18.06 -9.26 12.20
C VAL A 258 -18.66 -8.24 11.23
N SER A 259 -18.46 -6.94 11.45
CA SER A 259 -18.99 -5.89 10.58
C SER A 259 -18.36 -5.93 9.17
N ALA A 260 -17.08 -6.28 9.07
CA ALA A 260 -16.39 -6.48 7.80
C ALA A 260 -16.70 -7.83 7.11
N GLN A 261 -17.58 -8.66 7.69
CA GLN A 261 -17.97 -9.98 7.16
C GLN A 261 -16.77 -10.93 6.98
N CYS A 262 -15.80 -10.88 7.90
CA CYS A 262 -14.52 -11.60 7.83
C CYS A 262 -14.44 -12.86 8.71
N THR A 263 -15.56 -13.44 9.12
CA THR A 263 -15.58 -14.58 10.07
C THR A 263 -14.88 -15.85 9.57
N ASN A 264 -14.69 -16.00 8.26
CA ASN A 264 -14.00 -17.13 7.63
C ASN A 264 -12.70 -16.72 6.91
N LEU A 265 -12.11 -15.59 7.29
CA LEU A 265 -10.90 -15.09 6.63
C LEU A 265 -9.69 -15.95 6.97
N ASN A 266 -8.75 -16.09 6.03
CA ASN A 266 -7.46 -16.75 6.27
C ASN A 266 -6.77 -16.13 7.50
N THR A 267 -6.27 -16.98 8.39
CA THR A 267 -5.62 -16.58 9.64
C THR A 267 -4.46 -15.60 9.42
N ARG A 268 -3.73 -15.70 8.30
CA ARG A 268 -2.62 -14.79 7.98
C ARG A 268 -3.09 -13.36 7.71
N LEU A 269 -4.14 -13.24 6.89
CA LEU A 269 -4.78 -11.96 6.59
C LEU A 269 -5.32 -11.33 7.88
N LEU A 270 -6.00 -12.14 8.71
CA LEU A 270 -6.58 -11.68 9.98
C LEU A 270 -5.49 -11.22 10.95
N SER A 271 -4.44 -12.02 11.16
CA SER A 271 -3.34 -11.72 12.08
C SER A 271 -2.59 -10.46 11.67
N THR A 272 -2.38 -10.26 10.36
CA THR A 272 -1.75 -9.05 9.82
C THR A 272 -2.56 -7.80 10.16
N VAL A 273 -3.88 -7.82 9.97
CA VAL A 273 -4.74 -6.68 10.30
C VAL A 273 -4.92 -6.51 11.82
N GLU A 274 -4.91 -7.60 12.58
CA GLU A 274 -5.01 -7.58 14.04
C GLU A 274 -3.79 -6.90 14.70
N VAL A 275 -2.58 -7.15 14.18
CA VAL A 275 -1.37 -6.44 14.65
C VAL A 275 -1.50 -4.93 14.42
N LEU A 276 -1.98 -4.51 13.24
CA LEU A 276 -2.23 -3.10 12.96
C LEU A 276 -3.31 -2.53 13.90
N TYR A 277 -4.40 -3.25 14.12
CA TYR A 277 -5.45 -2.85 15.05
C TYR A 277 -4.91 -2.57 16.45
N TYR A 278 -4.08 -3.46 17.00
CA TYR A 278 -3.50 -3.24 18.33
C TYR A 278 -2.49 -2.10 18.35
N ALA A 279 -1.75 -1.86 17.26
CA ALA A 279 -0.90 -0.68 17.13
C ALA A 279 -1.74 0.61 17.17
N VAL A 280 -2.86 0.67 16.45
CA VAL A 280 -3.81 1.79 16.49
C VAL A 280 -4.42 1.94 17.90
N ALA A 281 -4.74 0.83 18.58
CA ALA A 281 -5.25 0.84 19.95
C ALA A 281 -4.24 1.47 20.93
N ILE A 282 -2.95 1.17 20.79
CA ILE A 282 -1.88 1.80 21.59
C ILE A 282 -1.80 3.30 21.30
N LEU A 283 -1.85 3.70 20.03
CA LEU A 283 -1.77 5.09 19.60
C LEU A 283 -2.99 5.91 20.04
N SER A 284 -4.16 5.28 20.20
CA SER A 284 -5.39 5.93 20.68
C SER A 284 -5.29 6.47 22.11
N CYS A 285 -4.29 6.07 22.88
CA CYS A 285 -4.13 6.41 24.29
C CYS A 285 -3.31 7.71 24.51
N ARG A 286 -3.61 8.80 23.80
CA ARG A 286 -2.84 10.06 23.88
C ARG A 286 -3.04 10.83 25.19
N SER A 287 -4.27 10.89 25.72
CA SER A 287 -4.57 11.71 26.90
C SER A 287 -3.88 11.25 28.19
N LYS A 288 -3.36 12.22 28.94
CA LYS A 288 -2.78 12.04 30.29
C LYS A 288 -3.83 12.06 31.40
N ASP A 289 -5.06 12.46 31.09
CA ASP A 289 -6.12 12.70 32.09
C ASP A 289 -6.85 11.41 32.51
N LYS A 290 -6.69 10.32 31.74
CA LYS A 290 -7.27 8.99 32.04
C LYS A 290 -6.21 7.88 32.01
N PRO A 291 -5.15 7.97 32.82
CA PRO A 291 -3.97 7.12 32.71
C PRO A 291 -4.27 5.63 32.97
N SER A 292 -5.22 5.31 33.85
CA SER A 292 -5.50 3.92 34.24
C SER A 292 -6.06 3.07 33.09
N ASN A 293 -7.06 3.57 32.36
CA ASN A 293 -7.68 2.82 31.26
C ASN A 293 -6.75 2.75 30.04
N ASN A 294 -6.01 3.83 29.79
CA ASN A 294 -5.01 3.90 28.73
C ASN A 294 -3.88 2.89 28.96
N GLN A 295 -3.36 2.80 30.18
CA GLN A 295 -2.32 1.84 30.53
C GLN A 295 -2.78 0.39 30.37
N VAL A 296 -4.02 0.08 30.77
CA VAL A 296 -4.60 -1.27 30.58
C VAL A 296 -4.70 -1.62 29.10
N ARG A 297 -5.25 -0.72 28.27
CA ARG A 297 -5.38 -0.93 26.82
C ARG A 297 -4.01 -1.14 26.17
N GLN A 298 -3.03 -0.29 26.48
CA GLN A 298 -1.67 -0.39 25.94
C GLN A 298 -0.98 -1.69 26.33
N THR A 299 -1.11 -2.10 27.59
CA THR A 299 -0.51 -3.35 28.09
C THR A 299 -1.15 -4.57 27.43
N TYR A 300 -2.48 -4.59 27.32
CA TYR A 300 -3.20 -5.68 26.64
C TYR A 300 -2.83 -5.77 25.15
N ALA A 301 -2.89 -4.64 24.44
CA ALA A 301 -2.52 -4.57 23.03
C ALA A 301 -1.06 -5.01 22.78
N GLY A 302 -0.12 -4.53 23.61
CA GLY A 302 1.28 -4.95 23.53
C GLY A 302 1.46 -6.46 23.77
N SER A 303 0.75 -7.03 24.75
CA SER A 303 0.76 -8.48 24.99
C SER A 303 0.21 -9.28 23.82
N LYS A 304 -0.82 -8.77 23.13
CA LYS A 304 -1.42 -9.42 21.97
C LYS A 304 -0.51 -9.38 20.75
N ILE A 305 0.08 -8.22 20.44
CA ILE A 305 1.09 -8.10 19.37
C ILE A 305 2.24 -9.07 19.62
N LYS A 306 2.77 -9.12 20.85
CA LYS A 306 3.83 -10.07 21.22
C LYS A 306 3.41 -11.51 20.99
N SER A 307 2.19 -11.90 21.41
CA SER A 307 1.68 -13.26 21.22
C SER A 307 1.56 -13.64 19.73
N ILE A 308 1.07 -12.74 18.89
CA ILE A 308 0.93 -12.98 17.44
C ILE A 308 2.33 -13.15 16.81
N LEU A 309 3.28 -12.27 17.17
CA LEU A 309 4.65 -12.36 16.67
C LEU A 309 5.36 -13.65 17.12
N GLU A 310 5.18 -14.06 18.37
CA GLU A 310 5.75 -15.33 18.87
C GLU A 310 5.19 -16.54 18.10
N GLN A 311 3.91 -16.53 17.75
CA GLN A 311 3.29 -17.56 16.93
C GLN A 311 3.82 -17.53 15.49
N ASP A 312 3.98 -16.34 14.90
CA ASP A 312 4.58 -16.15 13.58
C ASP A 312 5.99 -16.74 13.50
N PHE A 313 6.86 -16.41 14.46
CA PHE A 313 8.24 -16.90 14.50
C PHE A 313 8.34 -18.41 14.74
N GLN A 314 7.39 -18.99 15.46
CA GLN A 314 7.34 -20.43 15.71
C GLN A 314 6.73 -21.21 14.53
N SER A 315 5.83 -20.58 13.77
CA SER A 315 5.27 -21.16 12.57
C SER A 315 6.30 -21.18 11.44
N GLN A 316 6.49 -22.33 10.78
CA GLN A 316 7.30 -22.38 9.55
C GLN A 316 6.64 -21.61 8.38
N ASP A 317 5.35 -21.32 8.50
CA ASP A 317 4.51 -20.78 7.42
C ASP A 317 4.29 -19.27 7.47
N HIS A 318 4.96 -18.51 8.36
CA HIS A 318 4.83 -17.05 8.53
C HIS A 318 3.37 -16.53 8.47
N GLN A 319 2.79 -16.30 9.64
CA GLN A 319 1.46 -15.74 9.81
C GLN A 319 1.29 -14.28 9.37
N LEU A 320 2.37 -13.50 9.22
CA LEU A 320 2.30 -12.10 8.81
C LEU A 320 2.73 -11.90 7.35
N ILE A 321 2.00 -11.01 6.66
CA ILE A 321 2.22 -10.72 5.24
C ILE A 321 3.28 -9.62 5.03
N PHE A 322 3.36 -8.64 5.93
CA PHE A 322 4.29 -7.52 5.90
C PHE A 322 5.19 -7.48 7.14
#